data_AF-A0A954MAL4-F1
#
_entry.id   AF-A0A954MAL4-F1
#
_cell.length_a   1.000
_cell.length_b   1.000
_cell.length_c   1.000
_cell.angle_alpha   90.00
_cell.angle_beta   90.00
_cell.angle_gamma   90.00
#
_symmetry.space_group_name_H-M   'P 1'
#
loop_
_entity.id
_entity.type
_entity.pdbx_description
1 polymer ?
#
loop_
_entity_poly.entity_id
_entity_poly.type
_entity_poly.pdbx_seq_one_letter_code
_entity_poly.pdbx_strand_id
1 'polypeptide(L)'
;MLTDHDHPYKVTGHAEPVTQRPEHRSGLCTWLSQMLCLYYVASAVTLPFANRIWFGEIPVLAVIQLPKTFLKSLFQHAFLWFVRSTGLSQGSFSPDYMATHPWAMAAMSITPLIVLIILIRLTRPRPLHSRVIMYTVTLAAVDTAVTFWFDSTSALSLYTGSWF
;
A
#
# COMPACT_ATOMS: atom_id res chain seq x y z
N MET A 1 -42.42 50.97 20.37
CA MET A 1 -41.71 50.70 21.63
C MET A 1 -40.37 50.09 21.26
N LEU A 2 -39.38 50.97 21.10
CA LEU A 2 -37.96 50.65 20.94
C LEU A 2 -37.42 50.30 22.33
N THR A 3 -36.58 49.28 22.44
CA THR A 3 -35.52 49.26 23.46
C THR A 3 -34.35 48.48 22.90
N ASP A 4 -33.52 49.29 22.26
CA ASP A 4 -32.13 49.08 21.93
C ASP A 4 -31.34 48.94 23.23
N HIS A 5 -30.62 47.83 23.41
CA HIS A 5 -29.67 47.66 24.51
C HIS A 5 -28.38 47.01 24.00
N ASP A 6 -27.61 47.85 23.33
CA ASP A 6 -26.18 47.70 23.14
C ASP A 6 -25.45 47.59 24.49
N HIS A 7 -24.82 46.45 24.72
CA HIS A 7 -23.77 46.30 25.73
C HIS A 7 -22.44 45.94 25.08
N PRO A 8 -21.48 46.89 24.98
CA PRO A 8 -20.15 46.61 24.45
C PRO A 8 -19.27 46.01 25.54
N TYR A 9 -19.26 44.68 25.67
CA TYR A 9 -18.22 43.99 26.43
C TYR A 9 -16.93 43.94 25.60
N LYS A 10 -16.07 44.94 25.83
CA LYS A 10 -14.70 44.99 25.31
C LYS A 10 -13.83 44.02 26.11
N VAL A 11 -13.86 42.74 25.73
CA VAL A 11 -12.98 41.71 26.29
C VAL A 11 -11.59 41.90 25.69
N THR A 12 -10.75 42.70 26.35
CA THR A 12 -9.30 42.73 26.12
C THR A 12 -8.69 41.46 26.70
N GLY A 13 -8.89 40.34 26.01
CA GLY A 13 -8.14 39.12 26.26
C GLY A 13 -6.72 39.32 25.73
N HIS A 14 -5.76 39.42 26.64
CA HIS A 14 -4.36 39.25 26.31
C HIS A 14 -4.21 37.90 25.59
N ALA A 15 -3.96 37.94 24.30
CA ALA A 15 -3.65 36.75 23.52
C ALA A 15 -2.36 36.15 24.08
N GLU A 16 -2.49 35.08 24.87
CA GLU A 16 -1.35 34.26 25.22
C GLU A 16 -0.65 33.84 23.92
N PRO A 17 0.69 33.96 23.83
CA PRO A 17 1.42 33.53 22.66
C PRO A 17 1.16 32.04 22.49
N VAL A 18 0.35 31.69 21.49
CA VAL A 18 0.12 30.32 21.07
C VAL A 18 1.47 29.79 20.63
N THR A 19 2.15 29.09 21.54
CA THR A 19 3.41 28.42 21.30
C THR A 19 3.18 27.42 20.19
N GLN A 20 3.46 27.84 18.95
CA GLN A 20 3.36 27.02 17.75
C GLN A 20 4.34 25.86 17.91
N ARG A 21 3.82 24.70 18.33
CA ARG A 21 4.60 23.46 18.37
C ARG A 21 5.09 23.18 16.95
N PRO A 22 6.40 22.93 16.76
CA PRO A 22 6.96 22.77 15.42
C PRO A 22 6.26 21.63 14.70
N GLU A 23 5.63 21.99 13.58
CA GLU A 23 4.87 21.18 12.63
C GLU A 23 5.70 20.11 11.90
N HIS A 24 6.90 19.78 12.40
CA HIS A 24 7.93 19.08 11.64
C HIS A 24 7.66 17.58 11.43
N ARG A 25 6.71 16.98 12.15
CA ARG A 25 6.34 15.56 11.97
C ARG A 25 5.45 15.29 10.75
N SER A 26 4.85 16.31 10.13
CA SER A 26 3.92 16.10 9.00
C SER A 26 4.64 15.84 7.67
N GLY A 27 5.87 16.32 7.50
CA GLY A 27 6.60 16.26 6.24
C GLY A 27 6.93 14.84 5.77
N LEU A 28 7.54 14.03 6.65
CA LEU A 28 7.98 12.67 6.29
C LEU A 28 6.80 11.76 5.93
N CYS A 29 5.74 11.74 6.75
CA CYS A 29 4.59 10.89 6.48
C CYS A 29 3.83 11.32 5.21
N THR A 30 3.76 12.63 4.94
CA THR A 30 3.17 13.15 3.69
C THR A 30 4.00 12.69 2.48
N TRP A 31 5.31 12.87 2.55
CA TRP A 31 6.23 12.43 1.49
C TRP A 31 6.13 10.91 1.26
N LEU A 32 6.13 10.09 2.32
CA LEU A 32 5.94 8.64 2.22
C LEU A 32 4.61 8.27 1.57
N SER A 33 3.52 8.94 1.94
CA SER A 33 2.20 8.69 1.34
C SER A 33 2.16 9.02 -0.15
N GLN A 34 2.83 10.10 -0.57
CA GLN A 34 2.94 10.51 -1.97
C GLN A 34 3.77 9.51 -2.78
N MET A 35 4.94 9.11 -2.25
CA MET A 35 5.80 8.12 -2.88
C MET A 35 5.07 6.77 -3.03
N LEU A 36 4.35 6.34 -2.00
CA LEU A 36 3.60 5.08 -2.04
C LEU A 36 2.43 5.13 -3.04
N CYS A 37 1.71 6.26 -3.11
CA CYS A 37 0.65 6.45 -4.10
C CYS A 37 1.21 6.44 -5.54
N LEU A 38 2.32 7.16 -5.76
CA LEU A 38 2.97 7.22 -7.07
C LEU A 38 3.52 5.85 -7.49
N TYR A 39 4.05 5.08 -6.55
CA TYR A 39 4.45 3.69 -6.75
C TYR A 39 3.27 2.80 -7.20
N TYR A 40 2.10 2.92 -6.57
CA TYR A 40 0.92 2.15 -6.96
C TYR A 40 0.46 2.47 -8.39
N VAL A 41 0.42 3.75 -8.74
CA VAL A 41 0.08 4.18 -10.12
C VAL A 41 1.10 3.64 -11.10
N ALA A 42 2.40 3.83 -10.81
CA ALA A 42 3.48 3.35 -11.67
C ALA A 42 3.42 1.83 -11.86
N SER A 43 3.17 1.07 -10.79
CA SER A 43 3.07 -0.38 -10.88
C SER A 43 1.87 -0.83 -11.71
N ALA A 44 0.69 -0.22 -11.53
CA ALA A 44 -0.50 -0.59 -12.28
C ALA A 44 -0.36 -0.28 -13.78
N VAL A 45 0.22 0.87 -14.11
CA VAL A 45 0.44 1.31 -15.50
C VAL A 45 1.51 0.49 -16.19
N THR A 46 2.52 0.01 -15.46
CA THR A 46 3.64 -0.72 -16.05
C THR A 46 3.39 -2.21 -16.23
N LEU A 47 2.51 -2.83 -15.44
CA LEU A 47 2.16 -4.25 -15.52
C LEU A 47 1.82 -4.74 -16.95
N PRO A 48 0.98 -4.05 -17.74
CA PRO A 48 0.67 -4.46 -19.12
C PRO A 48 1.88 -4.47 -20.07
N PHE A 49 2.93 -3.72 -19.73
CA PHE A 49 4.16 -3.60 -20.52
C PHE A 49 5.31 -4.45 -19.98
N ALA A 50 5.07 -5.24 -18.91
CA ALA A 50 6.04 -6.14 -18.25
C ALA A 50 6.93 -6.90 -19.24
N ASN A 51 6.33 -7.40 -20.31
CA ASN A 51 7.01 -8.25 -21.28
C ASN A 51 7.58 -7.52 -22.50
N ARG A 52 7.30 -6.21 -22.66
CA ARG A 52 7.63 -5.46 -23.88
C ARG A 52 8.89 -4.60 -23.78
N ILE A 53 9.24 -4.13 -22.58
CA ILE A 53 10.34 -3.18 -22.38
C ILE A 53 11.47 -3.85 -21.62
N TRP A 54 12.55 -4.15 -22.35
CA TRP A 54 13.78 -4.74 -21.82
C TRP A 54 14.89 -3.70 -21.88
N PHE A 55 15.64 -3.50 -20.79
CA PHE A 55 16.88 -2.74 -20.81
C PHE A 55 18.04 -3.72 -20.68
N GLY A 56 18.58 -4.13 -21.81
CA GLY A 56 19.50 -5.26 -21.88
C GLY A 56 18.76 -6.56 -21.57
N GLU A 57 19.28 -7.35 -20.62
CA GLU A 57 18.70 -8.63 -20.18
C GLU A 57 17.71 -8.49 -19.03
N ILE A 58 17.66 -7.33 -18.38
CA ILE A 58 16.82 -7.10 -17.20
C ILE A 58 15.57 -6.33 -17.65
N PRO A 59 14.35 -6.86 -17.42
CA PRO A 59 13.16 -6.03 -17.60
C PRO A 59 13.22 -4.90 -16.57
N VAL A 60 13.10 -3.64 -17.00
CA VAL A 60 13.01 -2.49 -16.07
C VAL A 60 11.91 -2.69 -15.03
N LEU A 61 10.91 -3.47 -15.42
CA LEU A 61 9.74 -3.77 -14.62
C LEU A 61 10.03 -4.78 -13.50
N ALA A 62 11.09 -5.59 -13.59
CA ALA A 62 11.56 -6.35 -12.43
C ALA A 62 11.96 -5.40 -11.31
N VAL A 63 12.70 -4.32 -11.60
CA VAL A 63 13.15 -3.37 -10.56
C VAL A 63 11.97 -2.71 -9.86
N ILE A 64 10.94 -2.30 -10.62
CA ILE A 64 9.72 -1.71 -10.06
C ILE A 64 8.92 -2.75 -9.26
N GLN A 65 8.94 -4.03 -9.66
CA GLN A 65 8.22 -5.11 -8.98
C GLN A 65 9.02 -5.79 -7.86
N LEU A 66 10.32 -5.51 -7.70
CA LEU A 66 11.17 -6.09 -6.65
C LEU A 66 10.55 -5.94 -5.24
N PRO A 67 10.00 -4.78 -4.86
CA PRO A 67 9.38 -4.65 -3.54
C PRO A 67 8.15 -5.56 -3.36
N LYS A 68 7.35 -5.75 -4.42
CA LYS A 68 6.19 -6.66 -4.40
C LYS A 68 6.64 -8.11 -4.29
N THR A 69 7.58 -8.53 -5.14
CA THR A 69 8.09 -9.91 -5.12
C THR A 69 8.78 -10.25 -3.80
N PHE A 70 9.51 -9.30 -3.20
CA PHE A 70 10.07 -9.44 -1.86
C PHE A 70 8.98 -9.66 -0.80
N LEU A 71 7.92 -8.83 -0.80
CA LEU A 71 6.79 -9.00 0.12
C LEU A 71 6.08 -10.34 -0.07
N LYS A 72 5.86 -10.76 -1.33
CA LYS A 72 5.30 -12.09 -1.65
C LYS A 72 6.14 -13.19 -1.02
N SER A 73 7.45 -13.17 -1.24
CA SER A 73 8.38 -14.16 -0.70
C SER A 73 8.35 -14.17 0.83
N LEU A 74 8.36 -13.01 1.47
CA LEU A 74 8.28 -12.90 2.93
C LEU A 74 6.98 -13.51 3.48
N PHE A 75 5.82 -13.17 2.90
CA PHE A 75 4.55 -13.74 3.33
C PHE A 75 4.46 -15.23 3.06
N GLN A 76 4.94 -15.68 1.91
CA GLN A 76 4.97 -17.08 1.57
C GLN A 76 5.82 -17.90 2.54
N HIS A 77 7.02 -17.41 2.90
CA HIS A 77 7.85 -18.04 3.92
C HIS A 77 7.16 -18.06 5.29
N ALA A 78 6.52 -16.96 5.70
CA ALA A 78 5.78 -16.90 6.95
C ALA A 78 4.60 -17.88 6.98
N PHE A 79 3.83 -18.00 5.89
CA PHE A 79 2.73 -18.95 5.77
C PHE A 79 3.22 -20.40 5.78
N LEU A 80 4.29 -20.73 5.04
CA LEU A 80 4.88 -22.06 5.06
C LEU A 80 5.40 -22.43 6.45
N TRP A 81 6.04 -21.49 7.15
CA TRP A 81 6.47 -21.69 8.52
C TRP A 81 5.28 -21.96 9.46
N PHE A 82 4.18 -21.22 9.29
CA PHE A 82 2.95 -21.41 10.06
C PHE A 82 2.25 -22.75 9.78
N VAL A 83 2.14 -23.16 8.51
CA VAL A 83 1.55 -24.46 8.11
C VAL A 83 2.36 -25.62 8.69
N ARG A 84 3.70 -25.49 8.72
CA ARG A 84 4.59 -26.48 9.34
C ARG A 84 4.45 -26.52 10.86
N SER A 85 4.40 -25.36 11.52
CA SER A 85 4.33 -25.31 13.00
C SER A 85 2.98 -25.80 13.53
N THR A 86 1.91 -25.73 12.74
CA THR A 86 0.58 -26.22 13.08
C THR A 86 0.35 -27.70 12.74
N GLY A 87 1.32 -28.38 12.12
CA GLY A 87 1.18 -29.78 11.72
C GLY A 87 0.21 -29.99 10.55
N LEU A 88 -0.20 -28.93 9.86
CA LEU A 88 -1.08 -28.98 8.68
C LEU A 88 -0.32 -29.36 7.40
N SER A 89 1.00 -29.44 7.46
CA SER A 89 1.85 -29.81 6.33
C SER A 89 1.59 -31.27 5.91
N GLN A 90 1.38 -31.50 4.60
CA GLN A 90 1.23 -32.84 4.05
C GLN A 90 2.58 -33.55 3.81
N GLY A 91 3.66 -33.08 4.45
CA GLY A 91 4.99 -33.67 4.37
C GLY A 91 5.72 -33.45 3.04
N SER A 92 5.12 -32.75 2.08
CA SER A 92 5.75 -32.38 0.82
C SER A 92 5.66 -30.87 0.56
N PHE A 93 6.79 -30.29 0.12
CA PHE A 93 6.90 -28.84 -0.07
C PHE A 93 5.99 -28.31 -1.18
N SER A 94 5.74 -29.11 -2.22
CA SER A 94 5.04 -28.69 -3.43
C SER A 94 3.54 -28.44 -3.22
N PRO A 95 2.74 -29.34 -2.60
CA PRO A 95 1.33 -29.10 -2.33
C PRO A 95 1.10 -27.95 -1.33
N ASP A 96 1.91 -27.88 -0.27
CA ASP A 96 1.83 -26.81 0.73
C ASP A 96 2.13 -25.44 0.11
N TYR A 97 3.09 -25.38 -0.83
CA TYR A 97 3.42 -24.17 -1.57
C TYR A 97 2.27 -23.73 -2.48
N MET A 98 1.65 -24.66 -3.22
CA MET A 98 0.49 -24.33 -4.07
C MET A 98 -0.71 -23.85 -3.25
N ALA A 99 -0.94 -24.46 -2.08
CA ALA A 99 -2.03 -24.06 -1.19
C ALA A 99 -1.80 -22.67 -0.55
N THR A 100 -0.56 -22.32 -0.22
CA THR A 100 -0.22 -21.05 0.43
C THR A 100 -0.01 -19.87 -0.55
N HIS A 101 0.28 -20.15 -1.82
CA HIS A 101 0.49 -19.13 -2.85
C HIS A 101 -0.65 -18.09 -2.98
N PRO A 102 -1.94 -18.46 -3.12
CA PRO A 102 -3.01 -17.47 -3.25
C PRO A 102 -3.16 -16.59 -2.01
N TRP A 103 -2.90 -17.16 -0.82
CA TRP A 103 -2.88 -16.40 0.44
C TRP A 103 -1.71 -15.43 0.50
N ALA A 104 -0.53 -15.84 0.05
CA ALA A 104 0.64 -14.97 -0.05
C ALA A 104 0.40 -13.81 -1.04
N MET A 105 -0.24 -14.08 -2.18
CA MET A 105 -0.66 -13.07 -3.16
C MET A 105 -1.64 -12.05 -2.56
N ALA A 106 -2.67 -12.54 -1.85
CA ALA A 106 -3.64 -11.69 -1.18
C ALA A 106 -2.98 -10.82 -0.10
N ALA A 107 -2.14 -11.42 0.75
CA ALA A 107 -1.40 -10.69 1.79
C ALA A 107 -0.49 -9.62 1.20
N MET A 108 0.31 -9.95 0.18
CA MET A 108 1.17 -9.01 -0.54
C MET A 108 0.38 -7.80 -1.07
N SER A 109 -0.85 -8.02 -1.55
CA SER A 109 -1.69 -6.97 -2.12
C SER A 109 -2.36 -6.09 -1.05
N ILE A 110 -2.81 -6.72 0.04
CA ILE A 110 -3.56 -6.04 1.11
C ILE A 110 -2.63 -5.27 2.05
N THR A 111 -1.43 -5.79 2.36
CA THR A 111 -0.55 -5.16 3.36
C THR A 111 -0.16 -3.72 3.03
N PRO A 112 0.35 -3.39 1.83
CA PRO A 112 0.74 -2.02 1.54
C PRO A 112 -0.48 -1.09 1.42
N LEU A 113 -1.66 -1.61 1.08
CA LEU A 113 -2.92 -0.86 1.13
C LEU A 113 -3.27 -0.47 2.57
N ILE A 114 -3.19 -1.41 3.52
CA ILE A 114 -3.44 -1.13 4.94
C ILE A 114 -2.45 -0.07 5.45
N VAL A 115 -1.16 -0.23 5.13
CA VAL A 115 -0.13 0.74 5.51
C VAL A 115 -0.45 2.12 4.96
N LEU A 116 -0.82 2.22 3.68
CA LEU A 116 -1.18 3.49 3.05
C LEU A 116 -2.43 4.13 3.69
N ILE A 117 -3.46 3.34 4.00
CA ILE A 117 -4.66 3.84 4.69
C ILE A 117 -4.31 4.38 6.08
N ILE A 118 -3.46 3.68 6.83
CA ILE A 118 -2.98 4.15 8.15
C ILE A 118 -2.22 5.47 7.98
N LEU A 119 -1.29 5.55 7.03
CA LEU A 119 -0.54 6.78 6.77
C LEU A 119 -1.46 7.94 6.38
N ILE A 120 -2.46 7.72 5.53
CA ILE A 120 -3.44 8.75 5.14
C ILE A 120 -4.24 9.22 6.36
N ARG A 121 -4.70 8.30 7.21
CA ARG A 121 -5.44 8.63 8.43
C ARG A 121 -4.61 9.44 9.42
N LEU A 122 -3.30 9.18 9.51
CA LEU A 122 -2.38 9.88 10.40
C LEU A 122 -1.94 11.25 9.87
N THR A 123 -1.99 11.50 8.56
CA THR A 123 -1.42 12.69 7.93
C THR A 123 -2.42 13.74 7.48
N ARG A 124 -3.61 13.33 7.04
CA ARG A 124 -4.54 14.23 6.36
C ARG A 124 -5.60 14.80 7.32
N PRO A 125 -6.22 15.95 7.00
CA PRO A 125 -7.40 16.42 7.70
C PRO A 125 -8.63 15.55 7.35
N ARG A 126 -9.49 15.31 8.36
CA ARG A 126 -10.68 14.43 8.29
C ARG A 126 -11.59 14.57 7.04
N PRO A 127 -11.94 15.76 6.53
CA PRO A 127 -12.89 15.86 5.42
C PRO A 127 -12.38 15.24 4.11
N LEU A 128 -11.07 15.14 3.93
CA LEU A 128 -10.47 14.55 2.72
C LEU A 128 -10.19 13.05 2.86
N HIS A 129 -10.34 12.46 4.05
CA HIS A 129 -10.02 11.06 4.31
C HIS A 129 -10.85 10.11 3.46
N SER A 130 -12.18 10.29 3.45
CA SER A 130 -13.08 9.33 2.79
C SER A 130 -12.81 9.23 1.29
N ARG A 131 -12.65 10.38 0.61
CA ARG A 131 -12.38 10.41 -0.84
C ARG A 131 -11.02 9.81 -1.18
N VAL A 132 -9.96 10.18 -0.46
CA VAL A 132 -8.61 9.69 -0.73
C VAL A 132 -8.50 8.19 -0.43
N ILE A 133 -9.10 7.72 0.67
CA ILE A 133 -9.16 6.30 1.01
C ILE A 133 -9.91 5.54 -0.08
N MET A 134 -11.07 6.04 -0.54
CA MET A 134 -11.84 5.41 -1.61
C MET A 134 -11.01 5.29 -2.90
N TYR A 135 -10.36 6.36 -3.37
CA TYR A 135 -9.50 6.30 -4.55
C TYR A 135 -8.33 5.32 -4.39
N THR A 136 -7.71 5.31 -3.20
CA THR A 136 -6.61 4.40 -2.89
C THR A 136 -7.05 2.94 -2.92
N VAL A 137 -8.20 2.64 -2.32
CA VAL A 137 -8.79 1.30 -2.33
C VAL A 137 -9.13 0.86 -3.75
N THR A 138 -9.74 1.74 -4.56
CA THR A 138 -10.04 1.44 -5.97
C THR A 138 -8.76 1.17 -6.76
N LEU A 139 -7.72 2.00 -6.60
CA LEU A 139 -6.45 1.83 -7.30
C LEU A 139 -5.75 0.52 -6.90
N ALA A 140 -5.74 0.20 -5.60
CA ALA A 140 -5.18 -1.05 -5.10
C ALA A 140 -5.97 -2.28 -5.59
N ALA A 141 -7.31 -2.17 -5.68
CA ALA A 141 -8.15 -3.23 -6.22
C ALA A 141 -7.85 -3.48 -7.71
N VAL A 142 -7.68 -2.42 -8.50
CA VAL A 142 -7.28 -2.53 -9.92
C VAL A 142 -5.88 -3.15 -10.05
N ASP A 143 -4.90 -2.67 -9.29
CA ASP A 143 -3.54 -3.23 -9.26
C ASP A 143 -3.53 -4.72 -8.88
N THR A 144 -4.33 -5.09 -7.87
CA THR A 144 -4.52 -6.48 -7.44
C THR A 144 -5.13 -7.31 -8.58
N ALA A 145 -6.23 -6.85 -9.19
CA ALA A 145 -6.89 -7.56 -10.28
C ALA A 145 -5.96 -7.77 -11.48
N VAL A 146 -5.19 -6.75 -11.87
CA VAL A 146 -4.19 -6.85 -12.94
C VAL A 146 -3.07 -7.82 -12.55
N THR A 147 -2.60 -7.79 -11.30
CA THR A 147 -1.57 -8.72 -10.81
C THR A 147 -2.05 -10.17 -10.86
N PHE A 148 -3.28 -10.45 -10.38
CA PHE A 148 -3.88 -11.78 -10.44
C PHE A 148 -4.12 -12.25 -11.87
N TRP A 149 -4.60 -11.36 -12.75
CA TRP A 149 -4.76 -11.65 -14.17
C TRP A 149 -3.43 -12.00 -14.85
N PHE A 150 -2.36 -11.27 -14.50
CA PHE A 150 -1.03 -11.49 -15.07
C PHE A 150 -0.39 -12.79 -14.56
N ASP A 151 -0.61 -13.13 -13.28
CA ASP A 151 -0.16 -14.41 -12.71
C ASP A 151 -0.89 -15.60 -13.34
N SER A 152 -2.20 -15.50 -13.59
CA SER A 152 -2.99 -16.59 -14.21
C SER A 152 -2.65 -16.83 -15.68
N THR A 153 -2.24 -15.79 -16.41
CA THR A 153 -1.94 -15.87 -17.86
C THR A 153 -0.59 -16.50 -18.18
N SER A 154 0.15 -17.04 -17.20
CA SER A 154 1.41 -17.79 -17.39
C SER A 154 2.56 -17.01 -18.04
N ALA A 155 2.39 -15.72 -18.33
CA ALA A 155 3.44 -14.79 -18.73
C ALA A 155 4.56 -14.66 -17.67
N LEU A 156 4.26 -15.05 -16.43
CA LEU A 156 5.16 -15.12 -15.28
C LEU A 156 5.89 -16.46 -15.11
N SER A 157 5.59 -17.51 -15.89
CA SER A 157 6.29 -18.80 -15.78
C SER A 157 7.79 -18.67 -16.06
N LEU A 158 8.19 -17.65 -16.83
CA LEU A 158 9.58 -17.26 -17.06
C LEU A 158 10.31 -16.73 -15.81
N TYR A 159 9.59 -16.30 -14.76
CA TYR A 159 10.17 -15.78 -13.52
C TYR A 159 9.98 -16.70 -12.31
N THR A 160 9.04 -17.65 -12.38
CA THR A 160 8.88 -18.71 -11.36
C THR A 160 9.68 -19.98 -11.71
N GLY A 161 10.24 -20.07 -12.92
CA GLY A 161 11.20 -21.10 -13.31
C GLY A 161 12.55 -20.97 -12.60
N SER A 162 12.66 -21.64 -11.46
CA SER A 162 13.90 -22.29 -10.98
C SER A 162 15.18 -21.44 -10.90
N TRP A 163 15.20 -20.40 -10.05
CA TRP A 163 16.46 -19.88 -9.49
C TRP A 163 16.55 -19.98 -7.96
N PHE A 164 15.63 -20.72 -7.32
CA PHE A 164 15.75 -21.19 -5.93
C PHE A 164 15.12 -22.56 -5.78
#